data_AF-A0A084Q7T6-F1
#
_entry.id   AF-A0A084Q7T6-F1
#
_cell.length_a   1.000
_cell.length_b   1.000
_cell.length_c   1.000
_cell.angle_alpha   90.00
_cell.angle_beta   90.00
_cell.angle_gamma   90.00
#
_symmetry.space_group_name_H-M   'P 1'
#
loop_
_entity.id
_entity.type
_entity.pdbx_description
1 polymer ?
#
loop_
_entity_poly.entity_id
_entity_poly.type
_entity_poly.pdbx_seq_one_letter_code
_entity_poly.pdbx_strand_id
1 'polypeptide(L)'
;MMNGFDTEHNPDLQYVLGLLRALGTGILPDGTRADTPPIDPNDLEDTWNSRLLDTSVTRTGTSRGIRTPNDFFMDQFGSHGNRAPLLLLQRSLNQIKGRVFGDAVNPEERRGFEIRLERVARTSQGEAGLFQSLRETIAVFRYINHPNARPRIQANRRRLREATFIIEREVPELAGINDLHIEFDNNWYRERSRAARQWVADRLIQITATYNNLELAGTSPANTRVIRAGVESLFDDLQYMEPPPEDPNDP
;
A
#
# COMPACT_ATOMS: atom_id res chain seq x y z
N MET A 1 -13.07 21.30 4.33
CA MET A 1 -11.77 20.61 4.15
C MET A 1 -10.71 21.43 4.87
N MET A 2 -9.94 20.83 5.79
CA MET A 2 -8.73 21.47 6.31
C MET A 2 -7.70 21.51 5.17
N ASN A 3 -7.13 22.68 4.90
CA ASN A 3 -6.15 22.84 3.83
C ASN A 3 -4.98 21.85 4.03
N GLY A 4 -4.68 21.05 3.00
CA GLY A 4 -3.54 20.12 2.99
C GLY A 4 -3.81 18.70 3.53
N PHE A 5 -5.03 18.40 4.00
CA PHE A 5 -5.41 17.06 4.45
C PHE A 5 -6.53 16.48 3.59
N ASP A 6 -6.44 15.18 3.32
CA ASP A 6 -7.48 14.41 2.64
C ASP A 6 -8.00 13.31 3.56
N THR A 7 -9.23 12.90 3.30
CA THR A 7 -9.77 11.67 3.89
C THR A 7 -9.25 10.51 3.06
N GLU A 8 -8.69 9.50 3.72
CA GLU A 8 -8.10 8.35 3.05
C GLU A 8 -8.76 7.03 3.46
N HIS A 9 -8.62 6.05 2.55
CA HIS A 9 -9.00 4.67 2.73
C HIS A 9 -7.80 3.85 3.19
N ASN A 10 -8.03 2.87 4.07
CA ASN A 10 -7.03 1.89 4.45
C ASN A 10 -7.66 0.50 4.47
N PRO A 11 -7.21 -0.43 3.60
CA PRO A 11 -6.19 -0.28 2.56
C PRO A 11 -6.59 0.69 1.42
N ASP A 12 -5.65 1.02 0.52
CA ASP A 12 -5.94 1.78 -0.71
C ASP A 12 -6.77 0.97 -1.72
N LEU A 13 -7.45 1.63 -2.66
CA LEU A 13 -8.34 0.98 -3.63
C LEU A 13 -7.64 -0.07 -4.52
N GLN A 14 -6.34 0.07 -4.77
CA GLN A 14 -5.56 -0.91 -5.53
C GLN A 14 -5.51 -2.29 -4.87
N TYR A 15 -5.76 -2.35 -3.56
CA TYR A 15 -5.93 -3.61 -2.83
C TYR A 15 -7.04 -4.48 -3.42
N VAL A 16 -8.16 -3.87 -3.84
CA VAL A 16 -9.32 -4.59 -4.37
C VAL A 16 -8.99 -5.24 -5.71
N LEU A 17 -8.26 -4.52 -6.58
CA LEU A 17 -7.81 -5.08 -7.86
C LEU A 17 -6.82 -6.23 -7.65
N GLY A 18 -5.91 -6.08 -6.68
CA GLY A 18 -5.00 -7.15 -6.27
C GLY A 18 -5.75 -8.38 -5.76
N LEU A 19 -6.76 -8.17 -4.91
CA LEU A 19 -7.56 -9.24 -4.33
C LEU A 19 -8.35 -9.98 -5.40
N LEU A 20 -9.06 -9.28 -6.30
CA LEU A 20 -9.82 -9.90 -7.38
C LEU A 20 -8.93 -10.71 -8.31
N ARG A 21 -7.71 -10.23 -8.59
CA ARG A 21 -6.72 -11.01 -9.34
C ARG A 21 -6.31 -12.26 -8.58
N ALA A 22 -6.04 -12.18 -7.28
CA ALA A 22 -5.71 -13.35 -6.47
C ALA A 22 -6.88 -14.34 -6.46
N LEU A 23 -8.11 -13.89 -6.28
CA LEU A 23 -9.33 -14.71 -6.32
C LEU A 23 -9.47 -15.53 -7.59
N GLY A 24 -9.36 -14.90 -8.76
CA GLY A 24 -9.53 -15.62 -10.03
C GLY A 24 -8.33 -16.43 -10.50
N THR A 25 -7.12 -16.23 -9.92
CA THR A 25 -5.90 -16.86 -10.43
C THR A 25 -5.16 -17.74 -9.41
N GLY A 26 -5.40 -17.52 -8.12
CA GLY A 26 -4.66 -18.15 -7.03
C GLY A 26 -3.21 -17.67 -6.97
N ILE A 27 -2.88 -16.55 -7.63
CA ILE A 27 -1.54 -15.97 -7.63
C ILE A 27 -1.50 -14.78 -6.67
N LEU A 28 -0.63 -14.89 -5.67
CA LEU A 28 -0.39 -13.86 -4.67
C LEU A 28 0.46 -12.71 -5.24
N PRO A 29 0.47 -11.54 -4.57
CA PRO A 29 1.19 -10.34 -5.04
C PRO A 29 2.68 -10.53 -5.34
N ASP A 30 3.37 -11.41 -4.61
CA ASP A 30 4.77 -11.77 -4.85
C ASP A 30 4.99 -12.75 -6.02
N GLY A 31 3.91 -13.21 -6.67
CA GLY A 31 3.91 -14.17 -7.77
C GLY A 31 3.86 -15.64 -7.34
N THR A 32 3.82 -15.93 -6.04
CA THR A 32 3.64 -17.30 -5.53
C THR A 32 2.19 -17.76 -5.71
N ARG A 33 1.97 -19.07 -5.67
CA ARG A 33 0.63 -19.65 -5.62
C ARG A 33 0.13 -19.62 -4.18
N ALA A 34 -1.14 -19.28 -4.00
CA ALA A 34 -1.85 -19.47 -2.76
C ALA A 34 -2.06 -20.96 -2.46
N ASP A 35 -2.21 -21.28 -1.19
CA ASP A 35 -2.58 -22.62 -0.71
C ASP A 35 -4.08 -22.87 -0.96
N THR A 36 -4.92 -21.84 -0.78
CA THR A 36 -6.34 -21.88 -1.11
C THR A 36 -6.55 -21.90 -2.64
N PRO A 37 -7.37 -22.82 -3.19
CA PRO A 37 -7.68 -22.84 -4.61
C PRO A 37 -8.31 -21.53 -5.11
N PRO A 38 -8.04 -21.12 -6.37
CA PRO A 38 -8.76 -19.99 -6.96
C PRO A 38 -10.25 -20.28 -7.10
N ILE A 39 -11.04 -19.21 -7.12
CA ILE A 39 -12.45 -19.22 -7.48
C ILE A 39 -12.54 -19.30 -9.01
N ASP A 40 -13.51 -20.05 -9.54
CA ASP A 40 -13.74 -20.09 -10.98
C ASP A 40 -14.00 -18.66 -11.50
N PRO A 41 -13.29 -18.21 -12.56
CA PRO A 41 -13.47 -16.86 -13.06
C PRO A 41 -14.90 -16.53 -13.49
N ASN A 42 -15.67 -17.51 -13.99
CA ASN A 42 -17.07 -17.29 -14.36
C ASN A 42 -17.93 -17.11 -13.12
N ASP A 43 -17.73 -17.93 -12.08
CA ASP A 43 -18.44 -17.78 -10.81
C ASP A 43 -18.15 -16.42 -10.19
N LEU A 44 -16.90 -15.95 -10.23
CA LEU A 44 -16.53 -14.61 -9.75
C LEU A 44 -17.22 -13.49 -10.56
N GLU A 45 -17.21 -13.59 -11.90
CA GLU A 45 -17.86 -12.61 -12.78
C GLU A 45 -19.38 -12.54 -12.56
N ASP A 46 -20.03 -13.71 -12.47
CA ASP A 46 -21.48 -13.84 -12.35
C ASP A 46 -21.99 -13.42 -10.96
N THR A 47 -21.20 -13.61 -9.90
CA THR A 47 -21.67 -13.39 -8.53
C THR A 47 -21.22 -12.09 -7.89
N TRP A 48 -20.01 -11.58 -8.19
CA TRP A 48 -19.40 -10.47 -7.45
C TRP A 48 -20.24 -9.19 -7.44
N ASN A 49 -20.92 -8.88 -8.55
CA ASN A 49 -21.80 -7.72 -8.67
C ASN A 49 -23.30 -8.08 -8.66
N SER A 50 -23.64 -9.35 -8.44
CA SER A 50 -25.03 -9.82 -8.41
C SER A 50 -25.69 -9.55 -7.06
N ARG A 51 -27.01 -9.34 -7.09
CA ARG A 51 -27.82 -8.99 -5.90
C ARG A 51 -28.17 -10.23 -5.07
N LEU A 52 -27.16 -10.83 -4.44
CA LEU A 52 -27.26 -12.12 -3.73
C LEU A 52 -27.34 -11.98 -2.21
N LEU A 53 -26.84 -10.87 -1.63
CA LEU A 53 -26.75 -10.73 -0.18
C LEU A 53 -28.08 -10.30 0.47
N ASP A 54 -28.37 -10.89 1.63
CA ASP A 54 -29.42 -10.39 2.52
C ASP A 54 -29.01 -9.06 3.18
N THR A 55 -29.86 -8.05 3.05
CA THR A 55 -29.69 -6.74 3.68
C THR A 55 -29.71 -6.76 5.22
N SER A 56 -30.13 -7.87 5.85
CA SER A 56 -30.07 -8.04 7.29
C SER A 56 -28.63 -8.19 7.80
N VAL A 57 -27.74 -8.78 6.99
CA VAL A 57 -26.33 -9.05 7.33
C VAL A 57 -25.35 -8.00 6.81
N THR A 58 -25.77 -7.11 5.91
CA THR A 58 -24.90 -6.10 5.25
C THR A 58 -24.99 -4.69 5.84
N ARG A 59 -25.44 -4.55 7.10
CA ARG A 59 -25.60 -3.24 7.74
C ARG A 59 -24.30 -2.78 8.40
N THR A 60 -23.66 -1.76 7.83
CA THR A 60 -22.49 -1.11 8.45
C THR A 60 -22.74 0.38 8.67
N GLY A 61 -22.60 0.86 9.90
CA GLY A 61 -22.88 2.27 10.24
C GLY A 61 -24.32 2.66 9.90
N THR A 62 -24.49 3.67 9.03
CA THR A 62 -25.78 4.06 8.43
C THR A 62 -25.97 3.52 7.01
N SER A 63 -25.01 2.79 6.44
CA SER A 63 -25.17 2.08 5.17
C SER A 63 -26.25 1.00 5.32
N ARG A 64 -27.21 0.98 4.38
CA ARG A 64 -28.35 0.06 4.36
C ARG A 64 -28.62 -0.40 2.94
N GLY A 65 -29.24 -1.57 2.80
CA GLY A 65 -29.75 -2.04 1.51
C GLY A 65 -28.67 -2.50 0.52
N ILE A 66 -27.45 -2.76 1.01
CA ILE A 66 -26.38 -3.32 0.19
C ILE A 66 -26.71 -4.78 -0.11
N ARG A 67 -26.72 -5.15 -1.39
CA ARG A 67 -27.15 -6.48 -1.86
C ARG A 67 -26.11 -7.22 -2.69
N THR A 68 -25.01 -6.58 -3.07
CA THR A 68 -23.96 -7.20 -3.87
C THR A 68 -22.73 -7.48 -3.01
N PRO A 69 -22.00 -8.59 -3.25
CA PRO A 69 -20.70 -8.84 -2.62
C PRO A 69 -19.73 -7.67 -2.75
N ASN A 70 -19.61 -7.13 -3.97
CA ASN A 70 -18.75 -5.99 -4.27
C ASN A 70 -19.10 -4.76 -3.42
N ASP A 71 -20.34 -4.29 -3.47
CA ASP A 71 -20.74 -3.08 -2.73
C ASP A 71 -20.56 -3.27 -1.22
N PHE A 72 -20.78 -4.48 -0.70
CA PHE A 72 -20.62 -4.77 0.72
C PHE A 72 -19.15 -4.76 1.14
N PHE A 73 -18.29 -5.38 0.34
CA PHE A 73 -16.85 -5.36 0.55
C PHE A 73 -16.29 -3.93 0.44
N MET A 74 -16.70 -3.19 -0.59
CA MET A 74 -16.28 -1.80 -0.83
C MET A 74 -16.75 -0.85 0.28
N ASP A 75 -17.93 -1.06 0.86
CA ASP A 75 -18.41 -0.24 1.99
C ASP A 75 -17.50 -0.36 3.21
N GLN A 76 -16.77 -1.47 3.38
CA GLN A 76 -15.83 -1.66 4.49
C GLN A 76 -14.54 -0.82 4.36
N PHE A 77 -14.17 -0.38 3.15
CA PHE A 77 -13.08 0.60 2.94
C PHE A 77 -13.45 2.01 3.40
N GLY A 78 -14.75 2.26 3.51
CA GLY A 78 -15.32 3.51 3.97
C GLY A 78 -16.18 4.18 2.91
N SER A 79 -17.34 4.66 3.35
CA SER A 79 -18.34 5.29 2.52
C SER A 79 -18.98 6.48 3.24
N HIS A 80 -19.95 7.13 2.60
CA HIS A 80 -20.76 8.14 3.28
C HIS A 80 -21.52 7.56 4.47
N GLY A 81 -21.98 6.30 4.40
CA GLY A 81 -22.72 5.62 5.46
C GLY A 81 -21.83 4.86 6.45
N ASN A 82 -20.62 4.48 6.04
CA ASN A 82 -19.62 3.84 6.89
C ASN A 82 -18.33 4.67 6.94
N ARG A 83 -18.28 5.70 7.79
CA ARG A 83 -17.10 6.58 7.91
C ARG A 83 -16.06 6.10 8.92
N ALA A 84 -16.40 5.11 9.75
CA ALA A 84 -15.51 4.56 10.77
C ALA A 84 -14.11 4.13 10.28
N PRO A 85 -13.93 3.55 9.07
CA PRO A 85 -12.62 3.14 8.58
C PRO A 85 -11.75 4.30 8.07
N LEU A 86 -12.33 5.49 7.88
CA LEU A 86 -11.63 6.61 7.26
C LEU A 86 -10.65 7.29 8.22
N LEU A 87 -9.52 7.69 7.66
CA LEU A 87 -8.45 8.41 8.34
C LEU A 87 -8.21 9.77 7.68
N LEU A 88 -7.74 10.75 8.45
CA LEU A 88 -7.23 12.00 7.90
C LEU A 88 -5.72 11.87 7.72
N LEU A 89 -5.26 12.10 6.49
CA LEU A 89 -3.84 12.05 6.15
C LEU A 89 -3.45 13.30 5.38
N GLN A 90 -2.20 13.74 5.55
CA GLN A 90 -1.65 14.82 4.75
C GLN A 90 -1.67 14.41 3.27
N ARG A 91 -2.14 15.30 2.40
CA ARG A 91 -2.35 15.04 0.97
C ARG A 91 -1.10 14.50 0.26
N SER A 92 0.07 15.08 0.53
CA SER A 92 1.33 14.63 -0.08
C SER A 92 1.67 13.20 0.32
N LEU A 93 1.51 12.87 1.60
CA LEU A 93 1.76 11.52 2.10
C LEU A 93 0.75 10.51 1.54
N ASN A 94 -0.53 10.91 1.41
CA ASN A 94 -1.57 10.10 0.79
C ASN A 94 -1.27 9.79 -0.68
N GLN A 95 -0.74 10.76 -1.44
CA GLN A 95 -0.33 10.54 -2.83
C GLN A 95 0.84 9.56 -2.96
N ILE A 96 1.84 9.66 -2.07
CA ILE A 96 2.96 8.71 -2.05
C ILE A 96 2.50 7.33 -1.62
N LYS A 97 1.61 7.24 -0.62
CA LYS A 97 0.98 5.99 -0.20
C LYS A 97 0.28 5.29 -1.38
N GLY A 98 -0.51 6.01 -2.16
CA GLY A 98 -1.13 5.45 -3.38
C GLY A 98 -0.14 4.94 -4.43
N ARG A 99 1.07 5.51 -4.52
CA ARG A 99 2.15 5.02 -5.40
C ARG A 99 2.89 3.82 -4.82
N VAL A 100 3.00 3.74 -3.48
CA VAL A 100 3.59 2.61 -2.77
C VAL A 100 2.70 1.38 -2.84
N PHE A 101 1.38 1.56 -2.68
CA PHE A 101 0.40 0.47 -2.72
C PHE A 101 -0.21 0.25 -4.11
N GLY A 102 0.28 0.94 -5.14
CA GLY A 102 -0.12 0.73 -6.54
C GLY A 102 0.52 -0.51 -7.18
N ASP A 103 0.07 -0.86 -8.38
CA ASP A 103 0.47 -2.10 -9.08
C ASP A 103 1.98 -2.24 -9.26
N ALA A 104 2.64 -1.18 -9.73
CA ALA A 104 4.09 -1.06 -9.79
C ALA A 104 4.53 -0.05 -8.73
N VAL A 105 5.15 -0.53 -7.64
CA VAL A 105 5.68 0.34 -6.57
C VAL A 105 6.65 1.35 -7.18
N ASN A 106 6.19 2.59 -7.32
CA ASN A 106 6.91 3.63 -8.04
C ASN A 106 6.65 5.02 -7.43
N PRO A 107 7.22 5.32 -6.25
CA PRO A 107 7.02 6.60 -5.57
C PRO A 107 7.42 7.84 -6.39
N GLU A 108 8.45 7.73 -7.23
CA GLU A 108 8.89 8.78 -8.18
C GLU A 108 9.39 8.13 -9.47
N GLU A 109 9.03 8.73 -10.61
CA GLU A 109 9.50 8.27 -11.93
C GLU A 109 11.04 8.29 -12.00
N ARG A 110 11.62 7.17 -12.47
CA ARG A 110 13.07 6.99 -12.60
C ARG A 110 13.77 8.17 -13.29
N ARG A 111 13.25 8.61 -14.44
CA ARG A 111 13.85 9.71 -15.21
C ARG A 111 13.79 11.05 -14.45
N GLY A 112 12.69 11.30 -13.74
CA GLY A 112 12.55 12.49 -12.91
C GLY A 112 13.58 12.53 -11.78
N PHE A 113 13.82 11.38 -11.14
CA PHE A 113 14.84 11.23 -10.11
C PHE A 113 16.26 11.43 -10.67
N GLU A 114 16.59 10.81 -11.81
CA GLU A 114 17.90 10.92 -12.46
C GLU A 114 18.24 12.38 -12.79
N ILE A 115 17.32 13.10 -13.42
CA ILE A 115 17.49 14.53 -13.74
C ILE A 115 17.70 15.36 -12.47
N ARG A 116 16.98 15.03 -11.39
CA ARG A 116 17.11 15.71 -10.10
C ARG A 116 18.48 15.46 -9.47
N LEU A 117 18.95 14.22 -9.47
CA LEU A 117 20.25 13.82 -8.96
C LEU A 117 21.38 14.53 -9.72
N GLU A 118 21.35 14.48 -11.05
CA GLU A 118 22.34 15.17 -11.90
C GLU A 118 22.37 16.68 -11.63
N ARG A 119 21.20 17.31 -11.52
CA ARG A 119 21.12 18.73 -11.20
C ARG A 119 21.76 19.03 -9.85
N VAL A 120 21.40 18.30 -8.80
CA VAL A 120 21.91 18.54 -7.44
C VAL A 120 23.42 18.32 -7.37
N ALA A 121 23.93 17.30 -8.07
CA ALA A 121 25.38 17.06 -8.17
C ALA A 121 26.10 18.21 -8.90
N ARG A 122 25.53 18.74 -9.97
CA ARG A 122 26.13 19.85 -10.73
C ARG A 122 26.07 21.20 -10.02
N THR A 123 24.97 21.51 -9.35
CA THR A 123 24.75 22.83 -8.75
C THR A 123 25.15 22.89 -7.28
N SER A 124 25.34 21.74 -6.63
CA SER A 124 25.48 21.65 -5.17
C SER A 124 24.32 22.32 -4.41
N GLN A 125 23.10 22.24 -4.97
CA GLN A 125 21.89 22.84 -4.41
C GLN A 125 20.69 21.92 -4.59
N GLY A 126 19.77 21.90 -3.62
CA GLY A 126 18.49 21.20 -3.71
C GLY A 126 18.47 19.81 -3.10
N GLU A 127 19.38 19.55 -2.16
CA GLU A 127 19.56 18.30 -1.42
C GLU A 127 18.25 17.84 -0.76
N ALA A 128 17.51 18.77 -0.15
CA ALA A 128 16.24 18.46 0.49
C ALA A 128 15.23 17.85 -0.50
N GLY A 129 15.18 18.38 -1.72
CA GLY A 129 14.30 17.87 -2.78
C GLY A 129 14.77 16.55 -3.37
N LEU A 130 16.08 16.25 -3.35
CA LEU A 130 16.61 14.96 -3.79
C LEU A 130 16.12 13.81 -2.89
N PHE A 131 16.11 14.04 -1.59
CA PHE A 131 15.73 13.04 -0.61
C PHE A 131 14.22 13.00 -0.30
N GLN A 132 13.42 13.91 -0.88
CA GLN A 132 12.03 14.07 -0.50
C GLN A 132 11.19 12.80 -0.74
N SER A 133 11.22 12.25 -1.96
CA SER A 133 10.45 11.05 -2.30
C SER A 133 10.89 9.83 -1.49
N LEU A 134 12.18 9.71 -1.18
CA LEU A 134 12.74 8.66 -0.32
C LEU A 134 12.19 8.76 1.11
N ARG A 135 12.23 9.97 1.70
CA ARG A 135 11.68 10.23 3.04
C ARG A 135 10.18 10.02 3.11
N GLU A 136 9.44 10.49 2.12
CA GLU A 136 7.98 10.30 2.07
C GLU A 136 7.61 8.83 1.92
N THR A 137 8.37 8.06 1.14
CA THR A 137 8.18 6.60 1.01
C THR A 137 8.39 5.89 2.36
N ILE A 138 9.45 6.22 3.09
CA ILE A 138 9.69 5.71 4.46
C ILE A 138 8.56 6.16 5.41
N ALA A 139 8.12 7.41 5.29
CA ALA A 139 7.07 7.97 6.12
C ALA A 139 5.72 7.24 5.95
N VAL A 140 5.42 6.66 4.78
CA VAL A 140 4.24 5.80 4.59
C VAL A 140 4.26 4.60 5.55
N PHE A 141 5.40 3.93 5.70
CA PHE A 141 5.51 2.77 6.58
C PHE A 141 5.52 3.16 8.06
N ARG A 142 6.15 4.29 8.39
CA ARG A 142 6.03 4.87 9.74
C ARG A 142 4.58 5.23 10.05
N TYR A 143 3.83 5.73 9.07
CA TYR A 143 2.43 6.08 9.21
C TYR A 143 1.57 4.84 9.48
N ILE A 144 1.62 3.80 8.63
CA ILE A 144 0.77 2.62 8.80
C ILE A 144 1.05 1.87 10.11
N ASN A 145 2.28 2.00 10.64
CA ASN A 145 2.70 1.42 11.91
C ASN A 145 2.59 2.39 13.11
N HIS A 146 2.18 3.64 12.90
CA HIS A 146 2.12 4.64 13.95
C HIS A 146 1.09 4.25 15.02
N PRO A 147 1.36 4.41 16.34
CA PRO A 147 0.44 4.00 17.41
C PRO A 147 -0.99 4.55 17.30
N ASN A 148 -1.16 5.73 16.67
CA ASN A 148 -2.47 6.36 16.48
C ASN A 148 -3.20 5.94 15.18
N ALA A 149 -2.49 5.35 14.21
CA ALA A 149 -3.06 4.94 12.93
C ALA A 149 -3.25 3.41 12.88
N ARG A 150 -2.24 2.66 13.34
CA ARG A 150 -2.20 1.20 13.31
C ARG A 150 -3.44 0.52 13.87
N PRO A 151 -4.02 0.91 15.03
CA PRO A 151 -5.23 0.25 15.55
C PRO A 151 -6.41 0.31 14.59
N ARG A 152 -6.58 1.43 13.88
CA ARG A 152 -7.67 1.62 12.91
C ARG A 152 -7.39 0.88 11.60
N ILE A 153 -6.13 0.87 11.14
CA ILE A 153 -5.73 0.07 9.98
C ILE A 153 -6.00 -1.42 10.24
N GLN A 154 -5.62 -1.93 11.42
CA GLN A 154 -5.91 -3.33 11.80
C GLN A 154 -7.40 -3.60 11.92
N ALA A 155 -8.17 -2.68 12.53
CA ALA A 155 -9.62 -2.82 12.56
C ALA A 155 -10.25 -2.87 11.16
N ASN A 156 -9.72 -2.11 10.20
CA ASN A 156 -10.19 -2.14 8.82
C ASN A 156 -9.85 -3.47 8.13
N ARG A 157 -8.63 -3.98 8.29
CA ARG A 157 -8.23 -5.30 7.77
C ARG A 157 -9.15 -6.40 8.29
N ARG A 158 -9.45 -6.41 9.60
CA ARG A 158 -10.43 -7.35 10.18
C ARG A 158 -11.82 -7.22 9.59
N ARG A 159 -12.33 -6.01 9.41
CA ARG A 159 -13.66 -5.79 8.80
C ARG A 159 -13.74 -6.30 7.37
N LEU A 160 -12.67 -6.15 6.59
CA LEU A 160 -12.62 -6.68 5.23
C LEU A 160 -12.66 -8.20 5.25
N ARG A 161 -11.94 -8.85 6.18
CA ARG A 161 -11.97 -10.31 6.35
C ARG A 161 -13.33 -10.79 6.84
N GLU A 162 -13.93 -10.11 7.80
CA GLU A 162 -15.30 -10.40 8.25
C GLU A 162 -16.30 -10.27 7.08
N ALA A 163 -16.13 -9.27 6.21
CA ALA A 163 -16.96 -9.14 5.03
C ALA A 163 -16.78 -10.31 4.05
N THR A 164 -15.55 -10.77 3.79
CA THR A 164 -15.36 -11.96 2.94
C THR A 164 -15.91 -13.24 3.57
N PHE A 165 -15.80 -13.39 4.90
CA PHE A 165 -16.45 -14.49 5.63
C PHE A 165 -17.98 -14.48 5.48
N ILE A 166 -18.61 -13.30 5.58
CA ILE A 166 -20.06 -13.17 5.37
C ILE A 166 -20.41 -13.47 3.91
N ILE A 167 -19.65 -12.93 2.94
CA ILE A 167 -19.89 -13.17 1.51
C ILE A 167 -19.82 -14.67 1.21
N GLU A 168 -18.80 -15.36 1.72
CA GLU A 168 -18.62 -16.80 1.55
C GLU A 168 -19.83 -17.61 2.04
N ARG A 169 -20.37 -17.24 3.21
CA ARG A 169 -21.52 -17.92 3.80
C ARG A 169 -22.80 -17.72 3.00
N GLU A 170 -22.99 -16.54 2.43
CA GLU A 170 -24.22 -16.16 1.71
C GLU A 170 -24.17 -16.51 0.22
N VAL A 171 -22.97 -16.70 -0.35
CA VAL A 171 -22.74 -16.97 -1.77
C VAL A 171 -21.82 -18.20 -1.92
N PRO A 172 -22.39 -19.42 -1.94
CA PRO A 172 -21.62 -20.67 -1.97
C PRO A 172 -20.65 -20.80 -3.15
N GLU A 173 -20.95 -20.16 -4.28
CA GLU A 173 -20.08 -20.11 -5.47
C GLU A 173 -18.76 -19.37 -5.20
N LEU A 174 -18.70 -18.55 -4.14
CA LEU A 174 -17.50 -17.85 -3.69
C LEU A 174 -16.80 -18.55 -2.52
N ALA A 175 -17.02 -19.86 -2.32
CA ALA A 175 -16.34 -20.66 -1.31
C ALA A 175 -14.81 -20.48 -1.37
N GLY A 176 -14.17 -20.29 -0.21
CA GLY A 176 -12.73 -20.04 -0.09
C GLY A 176 -12.30 -18.57 -0.24
N ILE A 177 -13.21 -17.63 -0.52
CA ILE A 177 -12.88 -16.19 -0.60
C ILE A 177 -12.28 -15.66 0.71
N ASN A 178 -12.70 -16.17 1.88
CA ASN A 178 -12.16 -15.70 3.15
C ASN A 178 -10.71 -16.15 3.36
N ASP A 179 -10.42 -17.43 3.20
CA ASP A 179 -9.07 -17.99 3.36
C ASP A 179 -8.09 -17.37 2.36
N LEU A 180 -8.49 -17.26 1.09
CA LEU A 180 -7.65 -16.63 0.07
C LEU A 180 -7.41 -15.14 0.35
N HIS A 181 -8.41 -14.45 0.91
CA HIS A 181 -8.24 -13.05 1.30
C HIS A 181 -7.25 -12.90 2.47
N ILE A 182 -7.21 -13.83 3.43
CA ILE A 182 -6.21 -13.83 4.51
C ILE A 182 -4.80 -14.01 3.94
N GLU A 183 -4.61 -15.00 3.05
CA GLU A 183 -3.33 -15.23 2.36
C GLU A 183 -2.89 -14.00 1.55
N PHE A 184 -3.83 -13.45 0.77
CA PHE A 184 -3.61 -12.25 -0.03
C PHE A 184 -3.21 -11.04 0.83
N ASP A 185 -3.95 -10.74 1.89
CA ASP A 185 -3.75 -9.54 2.71
C ASP A 185 -2.34 -9.52 3.32
N ASN A 186 -1.94 -10.65 3.91
CA ASN A 186 -0.62 -10.80 4.51
C ASN A 186 0.48 -10.70 3.44
N ASN A 187 0.30 -11.35 2.28
CA ASN A 187 1.25 -11.27 1.18
C ASN A 187 1.36 -9.85 0.60
N TRP A 188 0.23 -9.16 0.42
CA TRP A 188 0.14 -7.82 -0.16
C TRP A 188 0.99 -6.81 0.62
N TYR A 189 0.80 -6.71 1.95
CA TYR A 189 1.59 -5.77 2.73
C TYR A 189 3.09 -6.12 2.75
N ARG A 190 3.42 -7.41 2.85
CA ARG A 190 4.82 -7.88 2.80
C ARG A 190 5.48 -7.50 1.47
N GLU A 191 4.82 -7.77 0.36
CA GLU A 191 5.36 -7.49 -0.96
C GLU A 191 5.51 -5.99 -1.21
N ARG A 192 4.51 -5.17 -0.84
CA ARG A 192 4.59 -3.71 -0.97
C ARG A 192 5.69 -3.10 -0.10
N SER A 193 5.86 -3.62 1.12
CA SER A 193 7.00 -3.27 1.99
C SER A 193 8.35 -3.64 1.35
N ARG A 194 8.50 -4.87 0.86
CA ARG A 194 9.72 -5.35 0.21
C ARG A 194 10.08 -4.52 -1.02
N ALA A 195 9.13 -4.34 -1.94
CA ALA A 195 9.33 -3.60 -3.17
C ALA A 195 9.64 -2.12 -2.92
N ALA A 196 8.96 -1.48 -1.96
CA ALA A 196 9.25 -0.08 -1.63
C ALA A 196 10.62 0.08 -0.96
N ARG A 197 11.00 -0.84 -0.06
CA ARG A 197 12.32 -0.85 0.58
C ARG A 197 13.43 -1.01 -0.47
N GLN A 198 13.24 -1.93 -1.42
CA GLN A 198 14.16 -2.11 -2.54
C GLN A 198 14.27 -0.84 -3.38
N TRP A 199 13.14 -0.21 -3.71
CA TRP A 199 13.13 1.03 -4.49
C TRP A 199 13.94 2.14 -3.79
N VAL A 200 13.77 2.33 -2.47
CA VAL A 200 14.55 3.33 -1.72
C VAL A 200 16.03 2.96 -1.72
N ALA A 201 16.38 1.69 -1.44
CA ALA A 201 17.76 1.22 -1.43
C ALA A 201 18.46 1.45 -2.79
N ASP A 202 17.80 1.11 -3.90
CA ASP A 202 18.34 1.30 -5.25
C ASP A 202 18.66 2.76 -5.55
N ARG A 203 17.80 3.69 -5.11
CA ARG A 203 18.00 5.12 -5.28
C ARG A 203 19.15 5.65 -4.40
N LEU A 204 19.30 5.14 -3.19
CA LEU A 204 20.43 5.47 -2.32
C LEU A 204 21.77 4.96 -2.87
N ILE A 205 21.77 3.74 -3.42
CA ILE A 205 22.93 3.16 -4.15
C ILE A 205 23.26 4.03 -5.36
N GLN A 206 22.25 4.46 -6.13
CA GLN A 206 22.43 5.34 -7.28
C GLN A 206 23.07 6.68 -6.89
N ILE A 207 22.59 7.33 -5.81
CA ILE A 207 23.19 8.57 -5.29
C ILE A 207 24.65 8.34 -4.90
N THR A 208 24.93 7.26 -4.15
CA THR A 208 26.29 6.90 -3.72
C THR A 208 27.21 6.71 -4.91
N ALA A 209 26.79 5.96 -5.91
CA ALA A 209 27.55 5.69 -7.12
C ALA A 209 27.86 6.98 -7.89
N THR A 210 26.87 7.87 -8.06
CA THR A 210 27.07 9.16 -8.73
C THR A 210 28.13 10.01 -8.03
N TYR A 211 28.06 10.16 -6.71
CA TYR A 211 29.02 10.98 -5.96
C TYR A 211 30.42 10.34 -5.89
N ASN A 212 30.52 9.01 -5.76
CA ASN A 212 31.79 8.31 -5.83
C ASN A 212 32.49 8.52 -7.18
N ASN A 213 31.74 8.45 -8.29
CA ASN A 213 32.30 8.65 -9.63
C ASN A 213 32.82 10.08 -9.84
N LEU A 214 32.12 11.09 -9.31
CA LEU A 214 32.58 12.48 -9.37
C LEU A 214 33.84 12.71 -8.54
N GLU A 215 33.93 12.08 -7.37
CA GLU A 215 35.13 12.13 -6.54
C GLU A 215 36.33 11.47 -7.23
N LEU A 216 36.16 10.28 -7.81
CA LEU A 216 37.20 9.60 -8.59
C LEU A 216 37.65 10.41 -9.81
N ALA A 217 36.75 11.18 -10.41
CA ALA A 217 37.05 12.09 -11.51
C ALA A 217 37.69 13.42 -11.07
N GLY A 218 37.90 13.64 -9.76
CA GLY A 218 38.45 14.88 -9.22
C GLY A 218 37.48 16.08 -9.30
N THR A 219 36.18 15.83 -9.51
CA THR A 219 35.13 16.84 -9.66
C THR A 219 34.07 16.75 -8.55
N SER A 220 34.52 16.37 -7.35
CA SER A 220 33.63 16.17 -6.19
C SER A 220 32.82 17.45 -5.88
N PRO A 221 31.46 17.37 -5.84
CA PRO A 221 30.62 18.52 -5.53
C PRO A 221 30.84 19.08 -4.12
N ALA A 222 30.54 20.36 -3.92
CA ALA A 222 30.71 21.02 -2.61
C ALA A 222 29.78 20.43 -1.52
N ASN A 223 28.65 19.85 -1.93
CA ASN A 223 27.68 19.24 -1.02
C ASN A 223 27.90 17.74 -0.75
N THR A 224 28.99 17.13 -1.24
CA THR A 224 29.27 15.68 -1.10
C THR A 224 29.09 15.18 0.33
N ARG A 225 29.61 15.90 1.33
CA ARG A 225 29.46 15.52 2.75
C ARG A 225 28.01 15.47 3.21
N VAL A 226 27.20 16.45 2.80
CA VAL A 226 25.77 16.53 3.17
C VAL A 226 25.01 15.38 2.52
N ILE A 227 25.34 15.06 1.27
CA ILE A 227 24.71 13.97 0.52
C ILE A 227 25.05 12.62 1.14
N ARG A 228 26.33 12.35 1.45
CA ARG A 228 26.76 11.11 2.11
C ARG A 228 26.06 10.90 3.45
N ALA A 229 26.04 11.91 4.31
CA ALA A 229 25.33 11.85 5.59
C ALA A 229 23.81 11.62 5.41
N GLY A 230 23.20 12.26 4.40
CA GLY A 230 21.80 12.05 4.07
C GLY A 230 21.50 10.64 3.58
N VAL A 231 22.40 10.05 2.80
CA VAL A 231 22.29 8.66 2.32
C VAL A 231 22.44 7.67 3.48
N GLU A 232 23.45 7.83 4.33
CA GLU A 232 23.67 6.99 5.51
C GLU A 232 22.44 6.99 6.43
N SER A 233 21.94 8.18 6.77
CA SER A 233 20.72 8.32 7.59
C SER A 233 19.49 7.63 6.98
N LEU A 234 19.35 7.62 5.65
CA LEU A 234 18.21 6.98 5.00
C LEU A 234 18.38 5.47 4.86
N PHE A 235 19.61 4.96 4.77
CA PHE A 235 19.88 3.54 4.87
C PHE A 235 19.48 3.00 6.25
N ASP A 236 19.83 3.73 7.31
CA ASP A 236 19.42 3.38 8.68
C ASP A 236 17.90 3.37 8.85
N ASP A 237 17.20 4.22 8.12
CA ASP A 237 15.74 4.30 8.18
C ASP A 237 15.01 3.19 7.41
N LEU A 238 15.70 2.38 6.58
CA LEU A 238 15.06 1.27 5.84
C LEU A 238 14.43 0.22 6.76
N GLN A 239 14.93 0.10 8.00
CA GLN A 239 14.38 -0.80 9.01
C GLN A 239 12.94 -0.44 9.40
N TYR A 240 12.52 0.82 9.23
CA TYR A 240 11.15 1.25 9.55
C TYR A 240 10.14 0.92 8.45
N MET A 241 10.61 0.41 7.30
CA MET A 241 9.76 0.08 6.16
C MET A 241 9.13 -1.30 6.31
N GLU A 242 8.50 -1.60 7.43
CA GLU A 242 7.89 -2.91 7.73
C GLU A 242 6.41 -2.94 7.36
N PRO A 243 5.87 -4.10 6.95
CA PRO A 243 4.42 -4.25 6.83
C PRO A 243 3.75 -4.03 8.20
N PRO A 244 2.45 -3.66 8.24
CA PRO A 244 1.68 -3.78 9.47
C PRO A 244 1.78 -5.21 10.00
N PRO A 245 1.83 -5.42 11.33
CA PRO A 245 1.91 -6.77 11.87
C PRO A 245 0.72 -7.59 11.40
N GLU A 246 0.89 -8.90 11.28
CA GLU A 246 -0.22 -9.82 11.05
C GLU A 246 -1.23 -9.68 12.20
N ASP A 247 -2.52 -9.87 11.92
CA ASP A 247 -3.51 -9.75 12.99
C ASP A 247 -3.38 -10.98 13.90
N PRO A 248 -3.12 -10.81 15.21
CA PRO A 248 -2.97 -11.95 16.12
C PRO A 248 -4.27 -12.75 16.30
N ASN A 249 -5.39 -12.27 15.77
CA ASN A 249 -6.69 -12.96 15.81
C ASN A 249 -7.08 -13.56 14.45
N ASP A 250 -6.17 -13.62 13.48
CA ASP A 250 -6.37 -14.48 12.31
C ASP A 250 -6.33 -15.95 12.77
N PRO A 251 -7.38 -16.74 12.50
CA PRO A 251 -7.40 -18.16 12.83
C PRO A 251 -6.34 -18.96 12.08
#